data_AF-A0A2P5MRI1-F1
#
_entry.id   AF-A0A2P5MRI1-F1
#
_cell.length_a   1.000
_cell.length_b   1.000
_cell.length_c   1.000
_cell.angle_alpha   90.00
_cell.angle_beta   90.00
_cell.angle_gamma   90.00
#
_symmetry.space_group_name_H-M   'P 1'
#
loop_
_entity.id
_entity.type
_entity.pdbx_description
1 polymer ?
#
loop_
_entity_poly.entity_id
_entity_poly.type
_entity_poly.pdbx_seq_one_letter_code
_entity_poly.pdbx_strand_id
1 'polypeptide(L)'
;MDSLEFIKNIKIVVRDGAINDVISVTENPPGRKVSQQLKTRSEWYLSLPDEQKEIVKSIVSDSVDSALFGFLCVIDGVRAVENGPDKGKLELLYSKEESVQLNSPDGLMLHDLYNAQ
;
A
#
# COMPACT_ATOMS: atom_id res chain seq x y z
N MET A 1 -10.15 -4.59 16.99
CA MET A 1 -8.88 -4.55 16.25
C MET A 1 -8.05 -3.44 16.84
N ASP A 2 -6.79 -3.73 17.17
CA ASP A 2 -5.80 -2.74 17.60
C ASP A 2 -4.91 -2.28 16.43
N SER A 3 -4.00 -1.34 16.69
CA SER A 3 -3.11 -0.76 15.67
C SER A 3 -2.17 -1.78 15.03
N LEU A 4 -1.71 -2.79 15.78
CA LEU A 4 -0.79 -3.82 15.28
C LEU A 4 -1.52 -4.81 14.38
N GLU A 5 -2.68 -5.28 14.81
CA GLU A 5 -3.57 -6.12 14.02
C GLU A 5 -4.02 -5.39 12.75
N PHE A 6 -4.33 -4.10 12.85
CA PHE A 6 -4.66 -3.26 11.69
C PHE A 6 -3.52 -3.24 10.66
N ILE A 7 -2.29 -2.95 11.07
CA ILE A 7 -1.14 -2.88 10.14
C ILE A 7 -0.84 -4.24 9.52
N LYS A 8 -0.93 -5.32 10.29
CA LYS A 8 -0.81 -6.68 9.75
C LYS A 8 -1.86 -6.94 8.66
N ASN A 9 -3.10 -6.57 8.91
CA ASN A 9 -4.18 -6.73 7.93
C ASN A 9 -4.00 -5.84 6.69
N ILE A 10 -3.48 -4.62 6.84
CA ILE A 10 -3.16 -3.72 5.72
C ILE A 10 -2.06 -4.31 4.83
N LYS A 11 -1.02 -4.93 5.41
CA LYS A 11 0.02 -5.62 4.60
C LYS A 11 -0.60 -6.74 3.75
N ILE A 12 -1.48 -7.56 4.33
CA ILE A 12 -2.08 -8.68 3.60
C ILE A 12 -3.08 -8.17 2.54
N VAL A 13 -4.02 -7.31 2.94
CA VAL A 13 -5.15 -6.94 2.10
C VAL A 13 -4.78 -5.90 1.06
N VAL A 14 -3.92 -4.94 1.42
CA VAL A 14 -3.59 -3.80 0.56
C VAL A 14 -2.23 -3.96 -0.11
N ARG A 15 -1.16 -4.20 0.66
CA ARG A 15 0.20 -4.31 0.09
C ARG A 15 0.30 -5.53 -0.82
N ASP A 16 0.08 -6.72 -0.28
CA ASP A 16 0.24 -7.96 -1.05
C ASP A 16 -0.84 -8.07 -2.14
N GLY A 17 -2.06 -7.62 -1.85
CA GLY A 17 -3.14 -7.50 -2.85
C GLY A 17 -2.75 -6.63 -4.04
N ALA A 18 -2.28 -5.41 -3.81
CA ALA A 18 -1.89 -4.50 -4.89
C ALA A 18 -0.70 -5.02 -5.71
N ILE A 19 0.30 -5.63 -5.07
CA ILE A 19 1.43 -6.25 -5.77
C ILE A 19 0.92 -7.38 -6.67
N ASN A 20 0.12 -8.30 -6.12
CA ASN A 20 -0.41 -9.44 -6.86
C ASN A 20 -1.32 -9.00 -8.03
N ASP A 21 -2.13 -7.97 -7.84
CA ASP A 21 -2.99 -7.42 -8.89
C ASP A 21 -2.16 -6.86 -10.06
N VAL A 22 -1.11 -6.08 -9.77
CA VAL A 22 -0.24 -5.52 -10.81
C VAL A 22 0.48 -6.62 -11.58
N ILE A 23 1.04 -7.62 -10.88
CA ILE A 23 1.76 -8.72 -11.50
C ILE A 23 0.81 -9.59 -12.32
N SER A 24 -0.33 -9.99 -11.77
CA SER A 24 -1.31 -10.85 -12.47
C SER A 24 -1.90 -10.17 -13.70
N VAL A 25 -2.20 -8.87 -13.65
CA VAL A 25 -2.66 -8.09 -14.81
C VAL A 25 -1.58 -7.97 -15.87
N THR A 26 -0.30 -7.91 -15.46
CA THR A 26 0.83 -7.87 -16.40
C THR A 26 1.09 -9.25 -17.03
N GLU A 27 0.93 -10.33 -16.27
CA GLU A 27 1.10 -11.70 -16.76
C GLU A 27 -0.05 -12.17 -17.65
N ASN A 28 -1.28 -11.84 -17.26
CA ASN A 28 -2.49 -12.24 -17.96
C ASN A 28 -3.51 -11.08 -18.00
N PRO A 29 -3.35 -10.14 -18.95
CA PRO A 29 -4.23 -8.99 -19.08
C PRO A 29 -5.71 -9.40 -19.21
N PRO A 30 -6.60 -8.96 -18.32
CA PRO A 30 -7.99 -9.41 -18.33
C PRO A 30 -8.80 -8.77 -19.48
N GLY A 31 -9.73 -9.55 -20.03
CA GLY A 31 -10.78 -9.07 -20.94
C GLY A 31 -10.48 -9.21 -22.44
N ARG A 32 -11.50 -8.94 -23.26
CA ARG A 32 -11.48 -9.17 -24.72
C ARG A 32 -10.83 -8.03 -25.53
N LYS A 33 -10.68 -6.84 -24.94
CA LYS A 33 -10.07 -5.65 -25.57
C LYS A 33 -9.03 -5.05 -24.64
N VAL A 34 -7.91 -5.74 -24.48
CA VAL A 34 -6.73 -5.26 -23.75
C VAL A 34 -6.19 -4.02 -24.45
N SER A 35 -5.84 -2.98 -23.70
CA SER A 35 -5.26 -1.77 -24.28
C SER A 35 -3.90 -2.08 -24.91
N GLN A 36 -3.54 -1.38 -25.98
CA GLN A 36 -2.26 -1.62 -26.66
C GLN A 36 -1.06 -1.46 -25.70
N GLN A 37 -1.13 -0.49 -24.79
CA GLN A 37 -0.08 -0.27 -23.79
C GLN A 37 0.05 -1.46 -22.83
N LEU A 38 -1.07 -2.01 -22.33
CA LEU A 38 -1.04 -3.14 -21.42
C LEU A 38 -0.53 -4.40 -22.12
N LYS A 39 -0.94 -4.62 -23.38
CA LYS A 39 -0.42 -5.72 -24.21
C LYS A 39 1.09 -5.63 -24.38
N THR A 40 1.61 -4.45 -24.74
CA THR A 40 3.06 -4.24 -24.89
C THR A 40 3.84 -4.48 -23.60
N ARG A 41 3.33 -4.04 -22.44
CA ARG A 41 3.97 -4.30 -21.14
C ARG A 41 3.96 -5.79 -20.79
N SER A 42 2.85 -6.46 -21.05
CA SER A 42 2.69 -7.91 -20.82
C SER A 42 3.66 -8.72 -21.68
N GLU A 43 3.70 -8.47 -23.00
CA GLU A 43 4.62 -9.13 -23.92
C GLU A 43 6.08 -8.91 -23.53
N TRP A 44 6.45 -7.68 -23.16
CA TRP A 44 7.79 -7.37 -22.66
C TRP A 44 8.10 -8.14 -21.37
N TYR A 45 7.24 -8.07 -20.36
CA TYR A 45 7.44 -8.74 -19.07
C TYR A 45 7.56 -10.26 -19.24
N LEU A 46 6.72 -10.87 -20.09
CA LEU A 46 6.76 -12.31 -20.38
C LEU A 46 8.03 -12.72 -21.13
N SER A 47 8.66 -11.81 -21.89
CA SER A 47 9.94 -12.06 -22.56
C SER A 47 11.16 -12.03 -21.65
N LEU A 48 11.02 -11.52 -20.41
CA LEU A 48 12.12 -11.41 -19.47
C LEU A 48 12.51 -12.78 -18.88
N PRO A 49 13.80 -13.01 -18.59
CA PRO A 49 14.23 -14.10 -17.71
C PRO A 49 13.64 -13.94 -16.30
N ASP A 50 13.49 -15.05 -15.58
CA ASP A 50 12.85 -15.03 -14.25
C ASP A 50 13.58 -14.13 -13.25
N GLU A 51 14.91 -14.07 -13.28
CA GLU A 51 15.70 -13.14 -12.46
C GLU A 51 15.31 -11.67 -12.69
N GLN A 52 15.06 -11.29 -13.94
CA GLN A 52 14.63 -9.92 -14.26
C GLN A 52 13.17 -9.66 -13.88
N LYS A 53 12.31 -10.69 -13.94
CA LYS A 53 10.93 -10.57 -13.42
C LYS A 53 10.93 -10.35 -11.91
N GLU A 54 11.81 -11.01 -11.16
CA GLU A 54 11.96 -10.75 -9.72
C GLU A 54 12.41 -9.31 -9.42
N ILE A 55 13.29 -8.73 -10.25
CA ILE A 55 13.64 -7.30 -10.14
C ILE A 55 12.40 -6.42 -10.36
N VAL A 56 11.58 -6.71 -11.38
CA VAL A 56 10.34 -5.95 -11.62
C VAL A 56 9.37 -6.09 -10.44
N LYS A 57 9.20 -7.29 -9.89
CA LYS A 57 8.37 -7.53 -8.69
C LYS A 57 8.89 -6.76 -7.49
N SER A 58 10.20 -6.70 -7.29
CA SER A 58 10.82 -5.90 -6.23
C SER A 58 10.51 -4.41 -6.38
N ILE A 59 10.63 -3.86 -7.59
CA ILE A 59 10.32 -2.45 -7.85
C ILE A 59 8.83 -2.15 -7.58
N VAL A 60 7.94 -3.06 -7.98
CA VAL A 60 6.50 -2.93 -7.68
C VAL A 60 6.26 -2.97 -6.18
N SER A 61 6.89 -3.91 -5.47
CA SER A 61 6.83 -3.98 -4.00
C SER A 61 7.29 -2.68 -3.34
N ASP A 62 8.46 -2.17 -3.72
CA ASP A 62 9.03 -0.93 -3.17
C ASP A 62 8.11 0.27 -3.43
N SER A 63 7.50 0.34 -4.61
CA SER A 63 6.54 1.39 -4.95
C SER A 63 5.29 1.32 -4.07
N VAL A 64 4.76 0.13 -3.81
CA VAL A 64 3.58 -0.07 -2.96
C VAL A 64 3.92 0.22 -1.50
N ASP A 65 5.04 -0.28 -1.01
CA ASP A 65 5.54 -0.04 0.35
C ASP A 65 5.78 1.46 0.59
N SER A 66 6.42 2.16 -0.34
CA SER A 66 6.66 3.60 -0.25
C SER A 66 5.35 4.40 -0.20
N ALA A 67 4.36 4.03 -1.02
CA ALA A 67 3.06 4.68 -1.04
C ALA A 67 2.28 4.45 0.26
N LEU A 68 2.25 3.21 0.77
CA LEU A 68 1.56 2.88 2.02
C LEU A 68 2.21 3.54 3.22
N PHE A 69 3.54 3.47 3.34
CA PHE A 69 4.27 4.17 4.40
C PHE A 69 3.97 5.67 4.37
N GLY A 70 4.06 6.29 3.20
CA GLY A 70 3.77 7.72 3.04
C GLY A 70 2.34 8.10 3.39
N PHE A 71 1.37 7.24 3.07
CA PHE A 71 -0.03 7.41 3.44
C PHE A 71 -0.24 7.25 4.95
N LEU A 72 0.39 6.26 5.59
CA LEU A 72 0.33 6.09 7.05
C LEU A 72 0.96 7.28 7.79
N CYS A 73 2.07 7.84 7.28
CA CYS A 73 2.63 9.08 7.81
C CYS A 73 1.62 10.25 7.78
N VAL A 74 0.77 10.30 6.76
CA VAL A 74 -0.31 11.30 6.67
C VAL A 74 -1.36 11.04 7.75
N ILE A 75 -1.82 9.80 7.90
CA ILE A 75 -2.81 9.42 8.91
C ILE A 75 -2.28 9.70 10.32
N ASP A 76 -1.01 9.43 10.60
CA ASP A 76 -0.36 9.70 11.88
C ASP A 76 -0.08 11.20 12.11
N GLY A 77 -0.28 12.05 11.10
CA GLY A 77 -0.07 13.49 11.21
C GLY A 77 1.40 13.94 11.15
N VAL A 78 2.35 13.02 10.93
CA VAL A 78 3.77 13.36 10.74
C VAL A 78 4.07 13.88 9.33
N ARG A 79 3.11 13.76 8.41
CA ARG A 79 3.13 14.37 7.08
C ARG A 79 1.81 15.10 6.82
N ALA A 80 1.87 16.41 6.58
CA ALA A 80 0.68 17.20 6.29
C ALA A 80 0.21 17.01 4.84
N VAL A 81 -1.11 16.91 4.64
CA VAL A 81 -1.75 16.97 3.31
C VAL A 81 -2.21 18.37 2.93
N GLU A 82 -2.30 19.26 3.92
CA GLU A 82 -2.68 20.65 3.72
C GLU A 82 -1.48 21.60 3.85
N ASN A 83 -1.55 22.71 3.12
CA ASN A 83 -0.49 23.71 3.05
C ASN A 83 -0.80 24.97 3.87
N GLY A 84 -1.83 24.92 4.72
CA GLY A 84 -2.23 26.03 5.59
C GLY A 84 -1.30 26.20 6.81
N PRO A 85 -1.32 27.39 7.46
CA PRO A 85 -0.58 27.62 8.69
C PRO A 85 -1.12 26.78 9.86
N ASP A 86 -2.44 26.56 9.90
CA ASP A 86 -3.11 25.68 10.84
C ASP A 86 -3.39 24.34 10.17
N LYS A 87 -2.89 23.26 10.77
CA LYS A 87 -3.04 21.90 10.26
C LYS A 87 -3.99 21.10 11.14
N GLY A 88 -4.94 20.42 10.53
CA GLY A 88 -5.80 19.46 11.16
C GLY A 88 -5.09 18.18 11.56
N LYS A 89 -5.78 17.37 12.36
CA LYS A 89 -5.35 16.03 12.76
C LYS A 89 -6.34 15.03 12.17
N LEU A 90 -5.82 13.95 11.59
CA LEU A 90 -6.63 12.81 11.16
C LEU A 90 -6.78 11.82 12.30
N GLU A 91 -7.97 11.26 12.47
CA GLU A 91 -8.25 10.25 13.50
C GLU A 91 -8.88 9.03 12.83
N LEU A 92 -8.19 7.90 12.94
CA LEU A 92 -8.63 6.63 12.41
C LEU A 92 -9.29 5.82 13.53
N LEU A 93 -10.61 5.83 13.56
CA LEU A 93 -11.41 5.12 14.54
C LEU A 93 -11.90 3.78 13.96
N TYR A 94 -11.56 2.68 14.64
CA TYR A 94 -12.20 1.39 14.42
C TYR A 94 -13.41 1.27 15.34
N SER A 95 -14.61 1.26 14.76
CA SER A 95 -15.87 1.21 15.52
C SER A 95 -16.53 -0.17 15.48
N LYS A 96 -16.81 -0.70 16.68
CA LYS A 96 -17.71 -1.84 16.91
C LYS A 96 -18.68 -1.48 18.05
N GLU A 97 -18.88 -2.36 19.02
CA GLU A 97 -19.62 -2.05 20.26
C GLU A 97 -18.89 -0.95 21.07
N GLU A 98 -17.55 -0.99 21.05
CA GLU A 98 -16.69 0.10 21.48
C GLU A 98 -15.83 0.57 20.30
N SER A 99 -15.43 1.85 20.33
CA SER A 99 -14.54 2.43 19.32
C SER A 99 -13.12 2.56 19.85
N VAL A 100 -12.14 2.24 19.01
CA VAL A 100 -10.71 2.35 19.32
C VAL A 100 -10.05 3.27 18.30
N GLN A 101 -9.32 4.29 18.75
CA GLN A 101 -8.48 5.11 17.87
C GLN A 101 -7.18 4.38 17.57
N LEU A 102 -6.97 4.01 16.30
CA LEU A 102 -5.83 3.22 15.85
C LEU A 102 -4.55 4.05 15.72
N ASN A 103 -4.66 5.34 15.39
CA ASN A 103 -3.54 6.29 15.31
C ASN A 103 -3.53 7.24 16.53
N SER A 104 -3.73 6.69 17.72
CA SER A 104 -3.71 7.49 18.95
C SER A 104 -2.33 8.17 19.13
N PRO A 105 -2.28 9.48 19.45
CA PRO A 105 -1.02 10.20 19.63
C PRO A 105 -0.21 9.70 20.84
N ASP A 106 -0.87 9.05 21.80
CA ASP A 106 -0.24 8.45 22.98
C ASP A 106 0.15 6.97 22.74
N GLY A 107 -0.14 6.43 21.55
CA GLY A 107 0.13 5.07 21.14
C GLY A 107 1.34 4.92 20.21
N LEU A 108 1.52 3.72 19.65
CA LEU A 108 2.49 3.48 18.59
C LEU A 108 1.96 4.03 17.26
N MET A 109 2.82 4.74 16.53
CA MET A 109 2.48 5.30 15.23
C MET A 109 2.33 4.19 14.18
N LEU A 110 1.32 4.31 13.33
CA LEU A 110 1.01 3.32 12.31
C LEU A 110 2.14 3.14 11.28
N HIS A 111 2.80 4.23 10.88
CA HIS A 111 3.94 4.17 9.96
C HIS A 111 5.17 3.48 10.56
N ASP A 112 5.40 3.62 11.87
CA ASP A 112 6.49 2.91 12.56
C ASP A 112 6.16 1.42 12.66
N LEU A 113 4.92 1.08 13.03
CA LEU A 113 4.43 -0.30 13.04
C LEU A 113 4.54 -0.96 11.67
N TYR A 114 4.37 -0.19 10.59
CA TYR A 114 4.55 -0.68 9.23
C TYR A 114 5.98 -1.15 8.95
N ASN A 115 6.99 -0.41 9.41
CA ASN A 115 8.40 -0.75 9.18
C ASN A 115 8.99 -1.73 10.20
N ALA A 116 8.37 -1.88 11.36
CA ALA A 116 8.85 -2.74 12.44
C ALA A 116 8.64 -4.25 12.20
N GLN A 117 8.02 -4.65 11.08
CA GLN A 117 7.69 -6.05 10.75
C GLN A 117 8.16 -6.45 9.36
#